data_AF-A0A9E7UCG7-F1
#
_entry.id   AF-A0A9E7UCG7-F1
#
_cell.length_a   1.000
_cell.length_b   1.000
_cell.length_c   1.000
_cell.angle_alpha   90.00
_cell.angle_beta   90.00
_cell.angle_gamma   90.00
#
_symmetry.space_group_name_H-M   'P 1'
#
loop_
_entity.id
_entity.type
_entity.pdbx_description
1 polymer ?
#
loop_
_entity_poly.entity_id
_entity_poly.type
_entity_poly.pdbx_seq_one_letter_code
_entity_poly.pdbx_strand_id
1 'polypeptide(L)'
;MTPLVGVGLPLAVRSVPGLPAELFGFETALLLAVALCVLGVVGSVVPLLPGAGLSLVGVGLYWWSTGYTDPGPFVLVLLVGVGLTALVVDFFGGALTARAGGASLKTTAVAAAVGLPLVFVAGPVGLLLGIAGTVFLLELRESEDLEASARVAAVATVGVLASAVMQALLTATVLVGLLLAVAV
;
A
#
# COMPACT_ATOMS: atom_id res chain seq x y z
N MET A 1 -30.56 -38.48 12.47
CA MET A 1 -30.95 -37.20 11.84
C MET A 1 -30.37 -36.07 12.69
N THR A 2 -29.19 -35.62 12.33
CA THR A 2 -28.47 -34.49 12.95
C THR A 2 -28.82 -33.22 12.19
N PRO A 3 -29.34 -32.15 12.83
CA PRO A 3 -29.46 -30.87 12.16
C PRO A 3 -28.10 -30.17 12.13
N LEU A 4 -27.87 -29.53 11.00
CA LEU A 4 -26.65 -28.87 10.55
C LEU A 4 -26.36 -27.58 11.33
N VAL A 5 -25.08 -27.41 11.65
CA VAL A 5 -24.30 -26.16 11.67
C VAL A 5 -25.15 -24.88 11.71
N GLY A 6 -25.48 -24.42 12.92
CA GLY A 6 -25.88 -23.05 13.15
C GLY A 6 -24.66 -22.14 13.03
N VAL A 7 -24.40 -21.64 11.82
CA VAL A 7 -23.58 -20.43 11.66
C VAL A 7 -24.42 -19.29 12.24
N GLY A 8 -24.19 -18.97 13.51
CA GLY A 8 -24.85 -17.86 14.18
C GLY A 8 -24.47 -16.55 13.51
N LEU A 9 -25.32 -16.06 12.61
CA LEU A 9 -25.24 -14.68 12.13
C LEU A 9 -25.29 -13.76 13.36
N PRO A 10 -24.29 -12.91 13.60
CA PRO A 10 -24.31 -12.00 14.73
C PRO A 10 -25.51 -11.06 14.61
N LEU A 11 -26.33 -11.03 15.66
CA LEU A 11 -27.61 -10.28 15.77
C LEU A 11 -27.45 -8.75 15.62
N ALA A 12 -26.23 -8.23 15.51
CA ALA A 12 -25.90 -6.81 15.54
C ALA A 12 -26.20 -6.05 14.22
N VAL A 13 -26.32 -6.74 13.08
CA VAL A 13 -26.65 -6.08 11.79
C VAL A 13 -28.12 -5.61 11.74
N ARG A 14 -29.01 -6.16 12.58
CA ARG A 14 -30.44 -5.82 12.57
C ARG A 14 -30.79 -4.43 13.14
N SER A 15 -29.84 -3.68 13.71
CA SER A 15 -30.15 -2.48 14.49
C SER A 15 -29.39 -1.20 14.08
N VAL A 16 -28.87 -1.10 12.85
CA VAL A 16 -28.32 0.16 12.32
C VAL A 16 -29.41 0.90 11.52
N PRO A 17 -30.01 1.99 12.04
CA PRO A 17 -31.09 2.68 11.36
C PRO A 17 -30.55 3.50 10.18
N GLY A 18 -31.09 3.29 8.98
CA GLY A 18 -30.89 4.18 7.82
C GLY A 18 -30.04 3.64 6.67
N LEU A 19 -29.46 2.43 6.78
CA LEU A 19 -28.83 1.75 5.63
C LEU A 19 -29.78 0.66 5.11
N PRO A 20 -29.95 0.52 3.78
CA PRO A 20 -30.75 -0.56 3.23
C PRO A 20 -30.08 -1.89 3.59
N ALA A 21 -30.61 -2.54 4.64
CA ALA A 21 -30.12 -3.79 5.22
C ALA A 21 -30.10 -4.97 4.23
N GLU A 22 -30.65 -4.76 3.03
CA GLU A 22 -30.79 -5.74 1.96
C GLU A 22 -29.55 -5.83 1.03
N LEU A 23 -28.64 -4.83 1.04
CA LEU A 23 -27.54 -4.75 0.05
C LEU A 23 -26.14 -5.17 0.58
N PHE A 24 -25.96 -5.24 1.91
CA PHE A 24 -24.66 -5.51 2.55
C PHE A 24 -24.80 -6.63 3.58
N GLY A 25 -24.90 -7.87 3.11
CA GLY A 25 -24.67 -9.03 3.98
C GLY A 25 -23.23 -9.04 4.50
N PHE A 26 -22.99 -9.74 5.62
CA PHE A 26 -21.65 -9.98 6.15
C PHE A 26 -20.69 -10.50 5.07
N GLU A 27 -21.16 -11.43 4.24
CA GLU A 27 -20.41 -12.00 3.12
C GLU A 27 -19.95 -10.93 2.12
N THR A 28 -20.81 -9.96 1.80
CA THR A 28 -20.47 -8.84 0.93
C THR A 28 -19.40 -7.94 1.54
N ALA A 29 -19.51 -7.62 2.83
CA ALA A 29 -18.53 -6.80 3.53
C ALA A 29 -17.16 -7.48 3.62
N LEU A 30 -17.13 -8.79 3.89
CA LEU A 30 -15.91 -9.59 3.88
C LEU A 30 -15.26 -9.61 2.50
N LEU A 31 -16.04 -9.89 1.43
CA LEU A 31 -15.53 -9.89 0.06
C LEU A 31 -14.96 -8.52 -0.33
N LEU A 32 -15.63 -7.42 0.04
CA LEU A 32 -15.14 -6.07 -0.20
C LEU A 32 -13.87 -5.77 0.60
N ALA A 33 -13.80 -6.17 1.86
CA ALA A 33 -12.62 -5.98 2.69
C ALA A 33 -11.39 -6.72 2.11
N VAL A 34 -11.57 -7.99 1.74
CA VAL A 34 -10.53 -8.78 1.08
C VAL A 34 -10.15 -8.17 -0.26
N ALA A 35 -11.12 -7.76 -1.07
CA ALA A 35 -10.86 -7.09 -2.35
C ALA A 35 -10.06 -5.80 -2.17
N LEU A 36 -10.38 -4.98 -1.15
CA LEU A 36 -9.62 -3.78 -0.80
C LEU A 36 -8.18 -4.11 -0.38
N CYS A 37 -7.97 -5.16 0.41
CA CYS A 37 -6.62 -5.60 0.78
C CYS A 37 -5.83 -6.17 -0.41
N VAL A 38 -6.48 -6.92 -1.30
CA VAL A 38 -5.86 -7.40 -2.56
C VAL A 38 -5.51 -6.22 -3.46
N LEU A 39 -6.40 -5.25 -3.61
CA LEU A 39 -6.12 -4.00 -4.31
C LEU A 39 -5.02 -3.19 -3.61
N GLY A 40 -4.90 -3.29 -2.29
CA GLY A 40 -3.79 -2.73 -1.53
C GLY A 40 -2.45 -3.35 -1.91
N VAL A 41 -2.38 -4.68 -2.03
CA VAL A 41 -1.19 -5.39 -2.52
C VAL A 41 -0.88 -5.03 -3.97
N VAL A 42 -1.88 -5.03 -4.86
CA VAL A 42 -1.67 -4.62 -6.26
C VAL A 42 -1.21 -3.15 -6.34
N GLY A 43 -1.86 -2.28 -5.57
CA GLY A 43 -1.57 -0.85 -5.48
C GLY A 43 -0.20 -0.54 -4.90
N SER A 44 0.39 -1.45 -4.11
CA SER A 44 1.75 -1.30 -3.61
C SER A 44 2.84 -1.33 -4.69
N VAL A 45 2.54 -1.97 -5.83
CA VAL A 45 3.45 -2.12 -6.98
C VAL A 45 3.06 -1.18 -8.12
N VAL A 46 1.77 -0.89 -8.27
CA VAL A 46 1.23 0.02 -9.28
C VAL A 46 1.37 1.46 -8.77
N PRO A 47 2.17 2.31 -9.43
CA PRO A 47 2.33 3.71 -9.02
C PRO A 47 0.99 4.43 -8.94
N LEU A 48 0.87 5.39 -8.01
CA LEU A 48 -0.32 6.23 -7.72
C LEU A 48 -1.46 5.56 -6.94
N LEU A 49 -1.49 4.23 -6.80
CA LEU A 49 -2.49 3.59 -5.94
C LEU A 49 -2.01 3.57 -4.48
N PRO A 50 -2.82 4.02 -3.51
CA PRO A 50 -2.42 4.03 -2.10
C PRO A 50 -2.55 2.63 -1.49
N GLY A 51 -1.57 1.76 -1.75
CA GLY A 51 -1.62 0.34 -1.37
C GLY A 51 -1.93 0.10 0.10
N ALA A 52 -1.12 0.69 0.99
CA ALA A 52 -1.33 0.60 2.44
C ALA A 52 -2.65 1.22 2.90
N GLY A 53 -3.06 2.33 2.27
CA GLY A 53 -4.34 2.98 2.55
C GLY A 53 -5.52 2.06 2.26
N LEU A 54 -5.55 1.44 1.06
CA LEU A 54 -6.58 0.49 0.67
C LEU A 54 -6.65 -0.71 1.62
N SER A 55 -5.51 -1.28 2.01
CA SER A 55 -5.47 -2.37 2.98
C SER A 55 -6.04 -1.96 4.35
N LEU A 56 -5.75 -0.76 4.84
CA LEU A 56 -6.30 -0.24 6.10
C LEU A 56 -7.81 -0.01 6.01
N VAL A 57 -8.31 0.51 4.88
CA VAL A 57 -9.76 0.63 4.66
C VAL A 57 -10.42 -0.75 4.66
N GLY A 58 -9.80 -1.76 4.03
CA GLY A 58 -10.29 -3.14 4.06
C GLY A 58 -10.38 -3.70 5.49
N VAL A 59 -9.32 -3.56 6.28
CA VAL A 59 -9.31 -4.01 7.69
C VAL A 59 -10.39 -3.29 8.51
N GLY A 60 -10.51 -1.96 8.35
CA GLY A 60 -11.52 -1.18 9.05
C GLY A 60 -12.96 -1.54 8.65
N LEU A 61 -13.19 -1.80 7.36
CA LEU A 61 -14.48 -2.25 6.84
C LEU A 61 -14.87 -3.60 7.44
N TYR A 62 -13.95 -4.56 7.47
CA TYR A 62 -14.20 -5.86 8.08
C TYR A 62 -14.49 -5.73 9.58
N TRP A 63 -13.65 -5.00 10.32
CA TRP A 63 -13.84 -4.80 11.76
C TRP A 63 -15.15 -4.09 12.10
N TRP A 64 -15.58 -3.13 11.29
CA TRP A 64 -16.90 -2.53 11.42
C TRP A 64 -18.03 -3.53 11.16
N SER A 65 -17.90 -4.37 10.14
CA SER A 65 -18.92 -5.36 9.76
C SER A 65 -19.17 -6.44 10.81
N THR A 66 -18.17 -6.74 11.66
CA THR A 66 -18.27 -7.68 12.79
C THR A 66 -18.75 -7.00 14.07
N GLY A 67 -19.20 -5.74 14.01
CA GLY A 67 -19.61 -4.98 15.18
C GLY A 67 -18.45 -4.66 16.12
N TYR A 68 -17.24 -4.48 15.57
CA TYR A 68 -16.02 -4.11 16.30
C TYR A 68 -15.47 -5.18 17.24
N THR A 69 -15.85 -6.45 17.02
CA THR A 69 -15.44 -7.57 17.88
C THR A 69 -14.37 -8.45 17.26
N ASP A 70 -14.30 -8.48 15.92
CA ASP A 70 -13.34 -9.31 15.18
C ASP A 70 -12.72 -8.53 14.00
N PRO A 71 -11.38 -8.44 13.83
CA PRO A 71 -10.34 -9.07 14.64
C PRO A 71 -10.35 -8.54 16.06
N GLY A 72 -9.99 -9.39 17.03
CA GLY A 72 -9.80 -8.96 18.41
C GLY A 72 -8.79 -7.79 18.51
N PRO A 73 -8.87 -6.93 19.56
CA PRO A 73 -8.13 -5.68 19.62
C PRO A 73 -6.62 -5.79 19.40
N PHE A 74 -6.01 -6.88 19.89
CA PHE A 74 -4.58 -7.13 19.71
C PHE A 74 -4.21 -7.32 18.24
N VAL A 75 -4.94 -8.17 17.51
CA VAL A 75 -4.71 -8.41 16.08
C VAL A 75 -4.98 -7.15 15.28
N LEU A 76 -6.06 -6.42 15.61
CA LEU A 76 -6.37 -5.15 14.96
C LEU A 76 -5.22 -4.14 15.10
N VAL A 77 -4.67 -3.96 16.31
CA VAL A 77 -3.54 -3.06 16.54
C VAL A 77 -2.31 -3.46 15.74
N LEU A 78 -2.02 -4.76 15.62
CA LEU A 78 -0.92 -5.25 14.78
C LEU A 78 -1.15 -4.93 13.31
N LEU A 79 -2.34 -5.24 12.76
CA LEU A 79 -2.67 -4.98 11.36
C LEU A 79 -2.62 -3.49 11.03
N VAL A 80 -3.21 -2.66 11.89
CA VAL A 80 -3.16 -1.20 11.75
C VAL A 80 -1.74 -0.70 11.88
N GLY A 81 -0.97 -1.19 12.86
CA GLY A 81 0.44 -0.81 13.04
C GLY A 81 1.31 -1.12 11.82
N VAL A 82 1.13 -2.30 11.22
CA VAL A 82 1.82 -2.69 9.97
C VAL A 82 1.38 -1.79 8.81
N GLY A 83 0.08 -1.54 8.65
CA GLY A 83 -0.44 -0.68 7.59
C GLY A 83 -0.01 0.79 7.73
N LEU A 84 0.07 1.32 8.96
CA LEU A 84 0.61 2.66 9.22
C LEU A 84 2.10 2.72 8.95
N THR A 85 2.86 1.68 9.32
CA THR A 85 4.28 1.56 8.98
C THR A 85 4.46 1.56 7.45
N ALA A 86 3.61 0.85 6.74
CA ALA A 86 3.57 0.84 5.28
C ALA A 86 3.30 2.23 4.70
N LEU A 87 2.33 2.98 5.23
CA LEU A 87 2.11 4.39 4.82
C LEU A 87 3.36 5.26 5.03
N VAL A 88 4.03 5.12 6.18
CA VAL A 88 5.28 5.85 6.44
C VAL A 88 6.35 5.47 5.40
N VAL A 89 6.54 4.18 5.12
CA VAL A 89 7.49 3.72 4.09
C VAL A 89 7.12 4.31 2.72
N ASP A 90 5.84 4.48 2.38
CA ASP A 90 5.43 5.08 1.10
C ASP A 90 5.88 6.52 0.95
N PHE A 91 5.55 7.35 1.95
CA PHE A 91 5.78 8.79 1.87
C PHE A 91 7.26 9.15 2.02
N PHE A 92 8.01 8.32 2.74
CA PHE A 92 9.37 8.64 3.17
C PHE A 92 10.44 7.75 2.51
N GLY A 93 10.12 6.52 2.10
CA GLY A 93 11.09 5.54 1.59
C GLY A 93 11.86 6.03 0.35
N GLY A 94 11.15 6.51 -0.67
CA GLY A 94 11.80 7.01 -1.90
C GLY A 94 12.58 8.31 -1.70
N ALA A 95 12.05 9.23 -0.89
CA ALA A 95 12.70 10.51 -0.62
C ALA A 95 13.96 10.33 0.24
N LEU A 96 13.91 9.54 1.32
CA LEU A 96 15.07 9.33 2.19
C LEU A 96 16.19 8.55 1.47
N THR A 97 15.85 7.55 0.67
CA THR A 97 16.85 6.75 -0.05
C THR A 97 17.56 7.55 -1.13
N ALA A 98 16.84 8.38 -1.90
CA ALA A 98 17.46 9.29 -2.86
C ALA A 98 18.40 10.31 -2.19
N ARG A 99 18.00 10.83 -1.02
CA ARG A 99 18.84 11.76 -0.23
C ARG A 99 20.08 11.10 0.35
N ALA A 100 19.97 9.87 0.84
CA ALA A 100 21.12 9.10 1.31
C ALA A 100 22.15 8.82 0.20
N GLY A 101 21.68 8.78 -1.05
CA GLY A 101 22.53 8.69 -2.25
C GLY A 101 23.23 9.98 -2.66
N GLY A 102 22.95 11.11 -2.02
CA GLY A 102 23.53 12.42 -2.33
C GLY A 102 22.65 13.36 -3.14
N ALA A 103 21.47 12.91 -3.61
CA ALA A 103 20.61 13.75 -4.44
C ALA A 103 20.07 14.97 -3.66
N SER A 104 20.02 16.12 -4.34
CA SER A 104 19.37 17.32 -3.79
C SER A 104 17.84 17.16 -3.71
N LEU A 105 17.17 17.91 -2.82
CA LEU A 105 15.71 17.86 -2.67
C LEU A 105 15.01 18.27 -3.98
N LYS A 106 15.63 19.23 -4.68
CA LYS A 106 15.19 19.73 -5.97
C LYS A 106 15.32 18.64 -7.03
N THR A 107 16.45 17.93 -7.07
CA THR A 107 16.68 16.81 -8.00
C THR A 107 15.63 15.72 -7.79
N THR A 108 15.39 15.31 -6.54
CA THR A 108 14.35 14.30 -6.23
C THR A 108 12.95 14.77 -6.62
N ALA A 109 12.60 16.03 -6.35
CA ALA A 109 11.29 16.58 -6.69
C ALA A 109 11.07 16.65 -8.21
N VAL A 110 12.07 17.09 -8.97
CA VAL A 110 12.00 17.13 -10.44
C VAL A 110 11.96 15.72 -11.01
N ALA A 111 12.74 14.77 -10.47
CA ALA A 111 12.70 13.38 -10.87
C ALA A 111 11.32 12.75 -10.66
N ALA A 112 10.65 13.03 -9.54
CA ALA A 112 9.26 12.61 -9.31
C ALA A 112 8.30 13.28 -10.30
N ALA A 113 8.44 14.58 -10.55
CA ALA A 113 7.60 15.33 -11.48
C ALA A 113 7.73 14.84 -12.94
N VAL A 114 8.90 14.33 -13.34
CA VAL A 114 9.13 13.76 -14.68
C VAL A 114 8.74 12.28 -14.72
N GLY A 115 9.10 11.50 -13.71
CA GLY A 115 8.84 10.06 -13.68
C GLY A 115 7.36 9.70 -13.52
N LEU A 116 6.62 10.44 -12.70
CA LEU A 116 5.22 10.11 -12.42
C LEU A 116 4.33 10.19 -13.67
N PRO A 117 4.40 11.22 -14.53
CA PRO A 117 3.68 11.23 -15.81
C PRO A 117 4.09 10.12 -16.77
N LEU A 118 5.34 9.66 -16.74
CA LEU A 118 5.81 8.58 -17.60
C LEU A 118 5.18 7.22 -17.28
N VAL A 119 4.54 7.08 -16.12
CA VAL A 119 3.69 5.92 -15.79
C VAL A 119 2.57 5.74 -16.82
N PHE A 120 1.97 6.84 -17.30
CA PHE A 120 0.89 6.75 -18.29
C PHE A 120 1.37 6.35 -19.69
N VAL A 121 2.68 6.40 -19.94
CA VAL A 121 3.28 6.06 -21.24
C VAL A 121 3.82 4.62 -21.23
N ALA A 122 4.54 4.24 -20.18
CA ALA A 122 5.26 2.96 -20.12
C ALA A 122 5.05 2.19 -18.79
N GLY A 123 4.03 2.55 -18.01
CA GLY A 123 3.74 1.90 -16.73
C GLY A 123 4.85 2.10 -15.68
N PRO A 124 5.03 1.14 -14.76
CA PRO A 124 6.08 1.22 -13.73
C PRO A 124 7.48 1.43 -14.29
N VAL A 125 7.76 0.90 -15.50
CA VAL A 125 9.06 1.09 -16.17
C VAL A 125 9.28 2.56 -16.54
N GLY A 126 8.23 3.27 -16.97
CA GLY A 126 8.29 4.70 -17.27
C GLY A 126 8.70 5.54 -16.06
N LEU A 127 8.18 5.21 -14.87
CA LEU A 127 8.58 5.86 -13.62
C LEU A 127 10.07 5.66 -13.33
N LEU A 128 10.55 4.42 -13.42
CA LEU A 128 11.94 4.09 -13.12
C LEU A 128 12.90 4.79 -14.09
N LEU A 129 12.59 4.77 -15.39
CA LEU A 129 13.38 5.46 -16.41
C LEU A 129 13.35 6.97 -16.22
N GLY A 130 12.19 7.54 -15.88
CA GLY A 130 12.04 8.96 -15.59
C GLY A 130 12.85 9.40 -14.39
N ILE A 131 12.80 8.65 -13.28
CA ILE A 131 13.58 8.94 -12.08
C ILE A 131 15.07 8.78 -12.37
N ALA A 132 15.50 7.64 -12.91
CA ALA A 132 16.90 7.35 -13.21
C ALA A 132 17.49 8.41 -14.15
N GLY A 133 16.83 8.66 -15.28
CA GLY A 133 17.28 9.61 -16.29
C GLY A 133 17.31 11.04 -15.78
N THR A 134 16.29 11.48 -15.03
CA THR A 134 16.24 12.85 -14.51
C THR A 134 17.28 13.08 -13.43
N VAL A 135 17.44 12.15 -12.48
CA VAL A 135 18.48 12.24 -11.46
C VAL A 135 19.87 12.26 -12.11
N PHE A 136 20.12 11.35 -13.05
CA PHE A 136 21.40 11.29 -13.77
C PHE A 136 21.72 12.61 -14.50
N LEU A 137 20.77 13.15 -15.27
CA LEU A 137 21.00 14.35 -16.06
C LEU A 137 21.18 15.61 -15.21
N LEU A 138 20.44 15.73 -14.10
CA LEU A 138 20.56 16.87 -13.21
C LEU A 138 21.86 16.80 -12.41
N GLU A 139 22.21 15.63 -11.90
CA GLU A 139 23.45 15.42 -11.16
C GLU A 139 24.68 15.61 -12.07
N LEU A 140 24.61 15.15 -13.33
CA LEU A 140 25.71 15.32 -14.29
C LEU A 140 25.94 16.79 -14.64
N ARG A 141 24.88 17.60 -14.69
CA ARG A 141 24.99 19.04 -14.92
C ARG A 141 25.59 19.79 -13.74
N GLU A 142 25.43 19.26 -12.53
CA GLU A 142 25.89 19.91 -11.30
C GLU A 142 27.31 19.48 -10.92
N SER A 143 27.62 18.19 -11.08
CA SER A 143 28.91 17.59 -10.69
C SER A 143 29.93 17.50 -11.83
N GLU A 144 29.48 17.55 -13.09
CA GLU A 144 30.29 17.27 -14.29
C GLU A 144 30.98 15.88 -14.27
N ASP A 145 30.54 14.97 -13.40
CA ASP A 145 31.10 13.62 -13.22
C ASP A 145 30.07 12.55 -13.61
N LEU A 146 30.38 11.80 -14.67
CA LEU A 146 29.54 10.73 -15.20
C LEU A 146 29.37 9.56 -14.23
N GLU A 147 30.45 9.14 -13.57
CA GLU A 147 30.44 7.95 -12.72
C GLU A 147 29.70 8.25 -11.40
N ALA A 148 29.98 9.42 -10.81
CA ALA A 148 29.26 9.88 -9.63
C ALA A 148 27.75 10.02 -9.93
N SER A 149 27.38 10.65 -11.04
CA SER A 149 25.98 10.86 -11.42
C SER A 149 25.23 9.55 -11.67
N ALA A 150 25.88 8.59 -12.33
CA ALA A 150 25.32 7.25 -12.55
C ALA A 150 25.07 6.52 -11.23
N ARG A 151 25.99 6.64 -10.27
CA ARG A 151 25.84 6.05 -8.93
C ARG A 151 24.66 6.65 -8.18
N VAL A 152 24.50 7.98 -8.18
CA VAL A 152 23.36 8.65 -7.51
C VAL A 152 22.03 8.21 -8.12
N ALA A 153 21.94 8.18 -9.45
CA ALA A 153 20.75 7.72 -10.16
C ALA A 153 20.41 6.25 -9.89
N ALA A 154 21.43 5.37 -9.83
CA ALA A 154 21.26 3.96 -9.50
C ALA A 154 20.74 3.78 -8.06
N VAL A 155 21.33 4.49 -7.08
CA VAL A 155 20.88 4.46 -5.68
C VAL A 155 19.43 4.93 -5.55
N ALA A 156 19.05 6.01 -6.24
CA ALA A 156 17.67 6.50 -6.25
C ALA A 156 16.70 5.46 -6.83
N THR A 157 17.06 4.83 -7.95
CA THR A 157 16.23 3.81 -8.63
C THR A 157 16.07 2.56 -7.76
N VAL A 158 17.16 2.08 -7.15
CA VAL A 158 17.13 0.97 -6.19
C VAL A 158 16.27 1.33 -4.98
N GLY A 159 16.34 2.57 -4.50
CA GLY A 159 15.50 3.07 -3.41
C GLY A 159 14.00 2.97 -3.71
N VAL A 160 13.58 3.36 -4.92
CA VAL A 160 12.19 3.24 -5.38
C VAL A 160 11.76 1.78 -5.47
N LEU A 161 12.59 0.91 -6.05
CA LEU A 161 12.30 -0.53 -6.15
C LEU A 161 12.22 -1.20 -4.77
N ALA A 162 13.17 -0.90 -3.89
CA ALA A 162 13.18 -1.41 -2.52
C ALA A 162 11.95 -0.96 -1.75
N SER A 163 11.52 0.30 -1.92
CA SER A 163 10.29 0.82 -1.33
C SER A 163 9.05 0.06 -1.82
N ALA A 164 8.95 -0.20 -3.13
CA ALA A 164 7.83 -0.96 -3.71
C ALA A 164 7.80 -2.42 -3.19
N VAL A 165 8.96 -3.07 -3.06
CA VAL A 165 9.05 -4.42 -2.48
C VAL A 165 8.63 -4.42 -1.01
N MET A 166 9.12 -3.47 -0.21
CA MET A 166 8.71 -3.34 1.19
C MET A 166 7.21 -3.08 1.31
N GLN A 167 6.65 -2.25 0.44
CA GLN A 167 5.21 -2.01 0.40
C GLN A 167 4.41 -3.27 0.08
N ALA A 168 4.84 -4.04 -0.92
CA ALA A 168 4.20 -5.31 -1.27
C ALA A 168 4.23 -6.29 -0.10
N LEU A 169 5.36 -6.40 0.60
CA LEU A 169 5.50 -7.26 1.77
C LEU A 169 4.60 -6.82 2.93
N LEU A 170 4.58 -5.52 3.26
CA LEU A 170 3.78 -5.01 4.37
C LEU A 170 2.28 -5.10 4.08
N THR A 171 1.84 -4.72 2.87
CA THR A 171 0.43 -4.84 2.46
C THR A 171 -0.02 -6.29 2.36
N ALA A 172 0.85 -7.19 1.87
CA ALA A 172 0.57 -8.63 1.87
C ALA A 172 0.50 -9.19 3.29
N THR A 173 1.34 -8.71 4.20
CA THR A 173 1.26 -9.08 5.63
C THR A 173 -0.08 -8.68 6.23
N VAL A 174 -0.59 -7.49 5.90
CA VAL A 174 -1.93 -7.06 6.33
C VAL A 174 -3.01 -7.96 5.74
N LEU A 175 -2.96 -8.27 4.43
CA LEU A 175 -3.92 -9.16 3.77
C LEU A 175 -3.92 -10.55 4.40
N VAL A 176 -2.75 -11.18 4.54
CA VAL A 176 -2.60 -12.51 5.14
C VAL A 176 -3.06 -12.50 6.59
N GLY A 177 -2.65 -11.49 7.37
CA GLY A 177 -3.06 -11.36 8.76
C GLY A 177 -4.58 -11.19 8.92
N LEU A 178 -5.23 -10.44 8.02
CA LEU A 178 -6.69 -10.34 7.98
C LEU A 178 -7.33 -11.69 7.66
N LEU A 179 -6.87 -12.40 6.62
CA LEU A 179 -7.39 -13.71 6.24
C LEU A 179 -7.25 -14.74 7.37
N LEU A 180 -6.12 -14.70 8.09
CA LEU A 180 -5.91 -15.55 9.26
C LEU A 180 -6.86 -15.17 10.40
N ALA A 181 -7.09 -13.88 10.64
CA ALA A 181 -8.02 -13.43 11.68
C ALA A 181 -9.45 -13.93 11.42
N VAL A 182 -9.91 -13.86 10.16
CA VAL A 182 -11.27 -14.31 9.78
C VAL A 182 -11.42 -15.83 9.85
N ALA A 183 -10.32 -16.59 9.80
CA ALA A 183 -10.34 -18.04 9.77
C ALA A 183 -10.41 -18.71 11.17
N VAL A 184 -10.33 -17.95 12.26
CA VAL A 184 -10.28 -18.45 13.65
C VAL A 184 -11.61 -18.25 14.38
#